data_AF-A0A959NIH2-F1
#
_entry.id   AF-A0A959NIH2-F1
#
_cell.length_a   1.000
_cell.length_b   1.000
_cell.length_c   1.000
_cell.angle_alpha   90.00
_cell.angle_beta   90.00
_cell.angle_gamma   90.00
#
_symmetry.space_group_name_H-M   'P 1'
#
loop_
_entity.id
_entity.type
_entity.pdbx_description
1 polymer ?
#
loop_
_entity_poly.entity_id
_entity_poly.type
_entity_poly.pdbx_seq_one_letter_code
_entity_poly.pdbx_strand_id
1 'polypeptide(L)'
;MFIRFFTLFVFVLLNVFRLEAQCPSAINSFPFTEDFEATDGGWVSGGTGNDWAWGTPSKPVITAAAGGTKCWVIGGLNGSSYTDGEASWIQSPCFDFTNLQYPYIEVSVFWEMAQRFVGSNLQYSLDNGNSWTTVGSLSDAV
;
A
#
# COMPACT_ATOMS: atom_id res chain seq x y z
N MET A 1 16.54 47.90 -51.37
CA MET A 1 17.27 47.38 -50.19
C MET A 1 16.27 47.25 -49.06
N PHE A 2 15.72 46.06 -48.83
CA PHE A 2 14.76 45.78 -47.75
C PHE A 2 15.40 44.82 -46.76
N ILE A 3 15.65 45.31 -45.54
CA ILE A 3 16.15 44.50 -44.42
C ILE A 3 14.93 43.92 -43.71
N ARG A 4 14.78 42.59 -43.71
CA ARG A 4 13.79 41.88 -42.90
C ARG A 4 14.41 41.56 -41.53
N PHE A 5 13.86 42.14 -40.47
CA PHE A 5 14.16 41.74 -39.09
C PHE A 5 13.54 40.37 -38.83
N PHE A 6 14.39 39.37 -38.62
CA PHE A 6 13.97 38.05 -38.16
C PHE A 6 14.04 38.06 -36.63
N THR A 7 12.92 38.32 -35.97
CA THR A 7 12.84 38.23 -34.51
C THR A 7 12.91 36.76 -34.12
N LEU A 8 14.05 36.35 -33.56
CA LEU A 8 14.27 35.01 -33.03
C LEU A 8 13.43 34.84 -31.76
N PHE A 9 12.29 34.15 -31.85
CA PHE A 9 11.51 33.73 -30.69
C PHE A 9 12.23 32.54 -30.06
N VAL A 10 13.10 32.80 -29.08
CA VAL A 10 13.64 31.76 -28.20
C VAL A 10 12.50 31.33 -27.27
N PHE A 11 11.82 30.25 -27.63
CA PHE A 11 10.96 29.52 -26.69
C PHE A 11 11.87 28.89 -25.64
N VAL A 12 12.07 29.60 -24.53
CA VAL A 12 12.59 28.99 -23.31
C VAL A 12 11.54 27.98 -22.88
N LEU A 13 11.82 26.69 -23.13
CA LEU A 13 11.13 25.59 -22.46
C LEU A 13 11.44 25.73 -20.97
N LEU A 14 10.60 26.47 -20.26
CA LEU A 14 10.49 26.34 -18.83
C LEU A 14 10.05 24.90 -18.60
N ASN A 15 11.01 24.03 -18.30
CA ASN A 15 10.73 22.76 -17.65
C ASN A 15 10.08 23.13 -16.32
N VAL A 16 8.75 23.24 -16.33
CA VAL A 16 7.98 23.34 -15.10
C VAL A 16 8.19 21.98 -14.45
N PHE A 17 9.11 21.92 -13.48
CA PHE A 17 9.14 20.80 -12.54
C PHE A 17 7.77 20.81 -11.86
N ARG A 18 6.85 19.97 -12.36
CA ARG A 18 5.62 19.71 -11.63
C ARG A 18 6.06 18.96 -10.39
N LEU A 19 5.92 19.62 -9.24
CA LEU A 19 5.85 18.95 -7.95
C LEU A 19 4.51 18.18 -7.96
N GLU A 20 4.52 17.01 -8.58
CA GLU A 20 3.48 16.02 -8.36
C GLU A 20 3.65 15.59 -6.90
N ALA A 21 2.68 15.88 -6.06
CA ALA A 21 2.65 15.27 -4.73
C ALA A 21 2.69 13.75 -4.92
N GLN A 22 3.46 13.04 -4.09
CA GLN A 22 3.57 11.57 -4.17
C GLN A 22 2.19 10.90 -4.16
N CYS A 23 1.23 11.53 -3.49
CA CYS A 23 -0.17 11.15 -3.45
C CYS A 23 -1.09 12.39 -3.54
N PRO A 24 -2.28 12.25 -4.17
CA PRO A 24 -3.24 13.36 -4.28
C PRO A 24 -3.89 13.74 -2.95
N SER A 25 -3.94 12.82 -1.98
CA SER A 25 -4.41 13.06 -0.61
C SER A 25 -3.70 12.10 0.35
N ALA A 26 -3.05 12.64 1.38
CA ALA A 26 -2.41 11.86 2.44
C ALA A 26 -3.21 11.94 3.73
N ILE A 27 -3.26 10.84 4.48
CA ILE A 27 -3.76 10.82 5.85
C ILE A 27 -2.73 11.51 6.74
N ASN A 28 -3.13 12.59 7.42
CA ASN A 28 -2.26 13.42 8.26
C ASN A 28 -2.87 13.75 9.64
N SER A 29 -3.98 13.10 10.00
CA SER A 29 -4.62 13.21 11.30
C SER A 29 -4.38 11.94 12.09
N PHE A 30 -3.84 12.07 13.30
CA PHE A 30 -3.42 10.95 14.15
C PHE A 30 -3.95 11.11 15.58
N PRO A 31 -4.29 10.02 16.30
CA PRO A 31 -4.19 8.62 15.87
C PRO A 31 -5.19 8.28 14.75
N PHE A 32 -4.76 7.44 13.82
CA PHE A 32 -5.61 6.91 12.74
C PHE A 32 -5.89 5.43 13.02
N THR A 33 -7.13 5.02 12.81
CA THR A 33 -7.55 3.61 12.95
C THR A 33 -8.48 3.27 11.79
N GLU A 34 -8.21 2.14 11.17
CA GLU A 34 -9.05 1.53 10.14
C GLU A 34 -9.50 0.17 10.64
N ASP A 35 -10.81 0.01 10.86
CA ASP A 35 -11.42 -1.24 11.33
C ASP A 35 -12.03 -2.08 10.20
N PHE A 36 -12.05 -1.53 8.98
CA PHE A 36 -12.56 -2.16 7.76
C PHE A 36 -14.06 -2.48 7.76
N GLU A 37 -14.84 -1.99 8.71
CA GLU A 37 -16.27 -2.33 8.80
C GLU A 37 -17.11 -1.52 7.83
N ALA A 38 -16.78 -0.23 7.66
CA ALA A 38 -17.52 0.68 6.81
C ALA A 38 -17.12 0.55 5.33
N THR A 39 -15.82 0.45 5.07
CA THR A 39 -15.23 0.37 3.72
C THR A 39 -13.97 -0.50 3.75
N ASP A 40 -13.36 -0.71 2.58
CA ASP A 40 -12.05 -1.32 2.44
C ASP A 40 -10.88 -0.42 2.91
N GLY A 41 -11.20 0.73 3.50
CA GLY A 41 -10.26 1.76 3.94
C GLY A 41 -9.56 2.51 2.82
N GLY A 42 -10.00 2.33 1.56
CA GLY A 42 -9.28 2.82 0.39
C GLY A 42 -7.96 2.08 0.14
N TRP A 43 -7.79 0.90 0.75
CA TRP A 43 -6.67 0.02 0.45
C TRP A 43 -6.87 -0.64 -0.90
N VAL A 44 -5.77 -0.89 -1.59
CA VAL A 44 -5.79 -1.51 -2.92
C VAL A 44 -4.90 -2.73 -2.94
N SER A 45 -5.33 -3.77 -3.63
CA SER A 45 -4.55 -5.01 -3.81
C SER A 45 -3.92 -5.09 -5.19
N GLY A 46 -2.75 -5.72 -5.30
CA GLY A 46 -2.09 -5.92 -6.58
C GLY A 46 -1.01 -7.00 -6.55
N GLY A 47 -0.23 -7.08 -7.63
CA GLY A 47 0.83 -8.07 -7.82
C GLY A 47 0.41 -9.29 -8.64
N THR A 48 1.25 -10.32 -8.64
CA THR A 48 1.06 -11.55 -9.43
C THR A 48 0.26 -12.57 -8.64
N GLY A 49 -0.77 -13.14 -9.25
CA GLY A 49 -1.63 -14.12 -8.57
C GLY A 49 -2.52 -13.52 -7.48
N ASN A 50 -2.74 -12.20 -7.48
CA ASN A 50 -3.50 -11.48 -6.47
C ASN A 50 -4.93 -12.03 -6.32
N ASP A 51 -5.19 -12.64 -5.16
CA ASP A 51 -6.50 -13.13 -4.76
C ASP A 51 -6.97 -12.56 -3.40
N TRP A 52 -6.40 -11.41 -3.01
CA TRP A 52 -6.85 -10.65 -1.86
C TRP A 52 -8.33 -10.25 -2.01
N ALA A 53 -9.08 -10.40 -0.92
CA ALA A 53 -10.47 -9.99 -0.84
C ALA A 53 -10.74 -9.24 0.46
N TRP A 54 -11.54 -8.18 0.36
CA TRP A 54 -12.11 -7.49 1.51
C TRP A 54 -13.53 -7.98 1.79
N GLY A 55 -13.81 -8.29 3.05
CA GLY A 55 -15.13 -8.69 3.51
C GLY A 55 -15.08 -9.62 4.71
N THR A 56 -16.16 -10.36 4.93
CA THR A 56 -16.27 -11.28 6.06
C THR A 56 -15.70 -12.65 5.71
N PRO A 57 -14.57 -13.06 6.32
CA PRO A 57 -13.97 -14.35 6.01
C PRO A 57 -14.83 -15.50 6.56
N SER A 58 -14.92 -16.58 5.80
CA SER A 58 -15.60 -17.82 6.17
C SER A 58 -14.81 -19.02 5.65
N LYS A 59 -13.50 -19.03 5.91
CA LYS A 59 -12.56 -20.10 5.54
C LYS A 59 -12.56 -21.21 6.60
N PRO A 60 -11.94 -22.38 6.34
CA PRO A 60 -11.81 -23.44 7.34
C PRO A 60 -11.06 -23.03 8.63
N VAL A 61 -10.02 -22.18 8.53
CA VAL A 61 -9.21 -21.74 9.68
C VAL A 61 -9.46 -20.28 10.02
N ILE A 62 -9.29 -19.37 9.05
CA ILE A 62 -9.52 -17.93 9.24
C ILE A 62 -11.03 -17.66 9.03
N THR A 63 -11.80 -17.81 10.10
CA THR A 63 -13.28 -17.74 10.10
C THR A 63 -13.85 -16.39 10.54
N ALA A 64 -13.00 -15.46 10.99
CA ALA A 64 -13.43 -14.15 11.47
C ALA A 64 -12.31 -13.11 11.29
N ALA A 65 -12.70 -11.84 11.24
CA ALA A 65 -11.79 -10.71 11.34
C ALA A 65 -11.24 -10.56 12.77
N ALA A 66 -10.12 -9.86 12.92
CA ALA A 66 -9.51 -9.63 14.25
C ALA A 66 -10.39 -8.77 15.18
N GLY A 67 -11.17 -7.87 14.59
CA GLY A 67 -12.27 -7.15 15.23
C GLY A 67 -13.42 -7.03 14.24
N GLY A 68 -14.63 -6.76 14.74
CA GLY A 68 -15.81 -6.60 13.88
C GLY A 68 -16.13 -7.84 13.04
N THR A 69 -16.42 -7.62 11.76
CA THR A 69 -16.85 -8.65 10.80
C THR A 69 -16.05 -8.66 9.51
N LYS A 70 -15.26 -7.64 9.18
CA LYS A 70 -14.59 -7.49 7.88
C LYS A 70 -13.08 -7.34 8.03
N CYS A 71 -12.35 -7.92 7.08
CA CYS A 71 -10.92 -7.72 6.93
C CYS A 71 -10.48 -7.97 5.49
N TRP A 72 -9.21 -7.69 5.20
CA TRP A 72 -8.53 -8.17 4.01
C TRP A 72 -7.95 -9.57 4.25
N VAL A 73 -8.14 -10.49 3.30
CA VAL A 73 -7.61 -11.86 3.39
C VAL A 73 -7.21 -12.40 2.02
N ILE A 74 -6.14 -13.20 1.98
CA ILE A 74 -5.64 -13.93 0.80
C ILE A 74 -6.50 -15.19 0.54
N GLY A 75 -6.67 -15.57 -0.73
CA GLY A 75 -7.38 -16.77 -1.17
C GLY A 75 -8.89 -16.61 -1.20
N GLY A 76 -9.38 -15.37 -1.34
CA GLY A 76 -10.81 -15.02 -1.28
C GLY A 76 -11.48 -15.26 0.08
N LEU A 77 -12.74 -14.84 0.26
CA LEU A 77 -13.41 -14.90 1.58
C LEU A 77 -13.74 -16.32 2.05
N ASN A 78 -13.99 -17.25 1.13
CA ASN A 78 -14.47 -18.61 1.44
C ASN A 78 -13.51 -19.72 0.96
N GLY A 79 -12.38 -19.34 0.33
CA GLY A 79 -11.44 -20.29 -0.24
C GLY A 79 -10.52 -20.92 0.80
N SER A 80 -10.04 -22.13 0.50
CA SER A 80 -9.15 -22.91 1.38
C SER A 80 -7.66 -22.83 1.01
N SER A 81 -7.31 -22.08 -0.03
CA SER A 81 -5.93 -21.92 -0.49
C SER A 81 -5.74 -20.57 -1.16
N TYR A 82 -4.49 -20.11 -1.16
CA TYR A 82 -4.02 -18.99 -1.97
C TYR A 82 -3.57 -19.48 -3.35
N THR A 83 -3.31 -18.55 -4.28
CA THR A 83 -2.91 -18.87 -5.65
C THR A 83 -1.47 -19.39 -5.70
N ASP A 84 -1.21 -20.45 -6.47
CA ASP A 84 0.15 -21.00 -6.58
C ASP A 84 1.13 -19.99 -7.20
N GLY A 85 2.31 -19.84 -6.60
CA GLY A 85 3.29 -18.83 -7.00
C GLY A 85 2.86 -17.37 -6.76
N GLU A 86 1.90 -17.12 -5.87
CA GLU A 86 1.44 -15.77 -5.57
C GLU A 86 2.55 -14.87 -5.01
N ALA A 87 2.63 -13.67 -5.58
CA ALA A 87 3.48 -12.58 -5.15
C ALA A 87 2.65 -11.29 -5.22
N SER A 88 1.73 -11.17 -4.26
CA SER A 88 0.72 -10.12 -4.18
C SER A 88 0.91 -9.24 -2.94
N TRP A 89 0.16 -8.15 -2.87
CA TRP A 89 0.20 -7.19 -1.79
C TRP A 89 -1.15 -6.49 -1.61
N ILE A 90 -1.35 -5.94 -0.40
CA ILE A 90 -2.31 -4.87 -0.15
C ILE A 90 -1.52 -3.60 0.23
N GLN A 91 -1.94 -2.48 -0.31
CA GLN A 91 -1.30 -1.19 -0.13
C GLN A 91 -2.33 -0.22 0.47
N SER A 92 -1.93 0.42 1.56
CA SER A 92 -2.72 1.46 2.20
C SER A 92 -2.80 2.74 1.35
N PRO A 93 -3.71 3.66 1.67
CA PRO A 93 -3.55 5.06 1.32
C PRO A 93 -2.20 5.61 1.82
N CYS A 94 -1.77 6.74 1.26
CA CYS A 94 -0.55 7.39 1.72
C CYS A 94 -0.76 8.08 3.07
N PHE A 95 0.27 8.01 3.91
CA PHE A 95 0.33 8.66 5.20
C PHE A 95 1.40 9.75 5.20
N ASP A 96 1.08 10.91 5.77
CA ASP A 96 2.03 11.98 6.01
C ASP A 96 2.42 12.00 7.50
N PHE A 97 3.59 11.43 7.79
CA PHE A 97 4.14 11.37 9.15
C PHE A 97 5.03 12.56 9.51
N THR A 98 5.11 13.61 8.67
CA THR A 98 6.06 14.72 8.84
C THR A 98 5.97 15.38 10.22
N ASN A 99 4.78 15.42 10.81
CA ASN A 99 4.53 16.06 12.10
C ASN A 99 4.60 15.09 13.30
N LEU A 100 4.97 13.83 13.09
CA LEU A 100 5.12 12.83 14.14
C LEU A 100 6.59 12.67 14.54
N GLN A 101 6.89 12.81 15.82
CA GLN A 101 8.24 12.61 16.34
C GLN A 101 8.63 11.13 16.36
N TYR A 102 7.68 10.24 16.67
CA TYR A 102 7.88 8.79 16.76
C TYR A 102 6.67 8.06 16.15
N PRO A 103 6.56 8.00 14.81
CA PRO A 103 5.47 7.26 14.17
C PRO A 103 5.62 5.76 14.45
N TYR A 104 4.50 5.10 14.72
CA TYR A 104 4.41 3.65 14.83
C TYR A 104 3.14 3.17 14.11
N ILE A 105 3.16 1.91 13.69
CA ILE A 105 2.06 1.23 13.02
C ILE A 105 1.79 -0.05 13.79
N GLU A 106 0.51 -0.29 14.10
CA GLU A 106 0.04 -1.53 14.72
C GLU A 106 -0.95 -2.20 13.77
N VAL A 107 -0.81 -3.51 13.60
CA VAL A 107 -1.67 -4.32 12.74
C VAL A 107 -1.98 -5.64 13.43
N SER A 108 -3.26 -6.00 13.41
CA SER A 108 -3.68 -7.34 13.82
C SER A 108 -3.53 -8.30 12.64
N VAL A 109 -2.75 -9.36 12.82
CA VAL A 109 -2.48 -10.35 11.77
C VAL A 109 -2.78 -11.74 12.30
N PHE A 110 -3.53 -12.51 11.53
CA PHE A 110 -3.69 -13.95 11.73
C PHE A 110 -3.34 -14.67 10.44
N TRP A 111 -2.55 -15.75 10.53
CA TRP A 111 -2.03 -16.43 9.35
C TRP A 111 -2.16 -17.95 9.47
N GLU A 112 -2.48 -18.57 8.35
CA GLU A 112 -2.37 -20.02 8.13
C GLU A 112 -1.43 -20.22 6.94
N MET A 113 -0.20 -20.65 7.22
CA MET A 113 0.88 -20.65 6.23
C MET A 113 1.76 -21.89 6.40
N ALA A 114 2.24 -22.45 5.28
CA ALA A 114 3.20 -23.53 5.31
C ALA A 114 4.53 -23.05 5.90
N GLN A 115 4.97 -23.67 7.00
CA GLN A 115 6.20 -23.27 7.69
C GLN A 115 7.39 -23.27 6.73
N ARG A 116 8.19 -22.18 6.76
CA ARG A 116 9.48 -22.01 6.05
C ARG A 116 9.43 -21.79 4.54
N PHE A 117 8.26 -21.88 3.90
CA PHE A 117 8.15 -21.74 2.44
C PHE A 117 7.44 -20.47 1.99
N VAL A 118 6.58 -19.93 2.84
CA VAL A 118 5.80 -18.72 2.55
C VAL A 118 5.94 -17.73 3.69
N GLY A 119 5.71 -16.46 3.38
CA GLY A 119 5.71 -15.39 4.36
C GLY A 119 5.24 -14.08 3.76
N SER A 120 5.02 -13.11 4.64
CA SER A 120 4.67 -11.74 4.32
C SER A 120 5.60 -10.80 5.08
N ASN A 121 5.81 -9.61 4.55
CA ASN A 121 6.54 -8.54 5.23
C ASN A 121 5.76 -7.23 5.11
N LEU A 122 6.03 -6.29 6.01
CA LEU A 122 5.57 -4.92 5.90
C LEU A 122 6.64 -4.11 5.15
N GLN A 123 6.23 -3.32 4.17
CA GLN A 123 7.11 -2.43 3.43
C GLN A 123 6.52 -1.03 3.36
N TYR A 124 7.37 -0.04 3.10
CA TYR A 124 6.96 1.33 2.81
C TYR A 124 7.66 1.85 1.56
N SER A 125 7.05 2.86 0.93
CA SER A 125 7.60 3.55 -0.23
C SER A 125 7.58 5.06 -0.01
N LEU A 126 8.64 5.73 -0.45
CA LEU A 126 8.79 7.19 -0.44
C LEU A 126 8.78 7.78 -1.88
N ASP A 127 8.49 6.95 -2.87
CA ASP A 127 8.57 7.28 -4.29
C ASP A 127 7.38 6.77 -5.11
N ASN A 128 6.20 6.76 -4.49
CA ASN A 128 4.92 6.34 -5.08
C ASN A 128 4.91 4.89 -5.59
N GLY A 129 5.55 3.99 -4.85
CA GLY A 129 5.59 2.57 -5.14
C GLY A 129 6.60 2.15 -6.21
N ASN A 130 7.48 3.06 -6.67
CA ASN A 130 8.57 2.72 -7.59
C ASN A 130 9.62 1.84 -6.90
N SER A 131 9.86 2.08 -5.61
CA SER A 131 10.69 1.23 -4.75
C SER A 131 10.06 1.07 -3.38
N TRP A 132 10.41 -0.05 -2.74
CA TRP A 132 9.86 -0.47 -1.46
C TRP A 132 10.99 -0.87 -0.52
N THR A 133 10.92 -0.39 0.71
CA THR A 133 11.85 -0.74 1.79
C THR A 133 11.12 -1.60 2.81
N THR A 134 11.66 -2.78 3.11
CA THR A 134 11.12 -3.66 4.15
C THR A 134 11.29 -3.02 5.53
N VAL A 135 10.21 -2.98 6.29
CA VAL A 135 10.22 -2.60 7.70
C VAL A 135 10.73 -3.77 8.51
N GLY A 136 11.79 -3.50 9.25
CA GLY A 136 12.44 -4.44 10.15
C GLY A 136 13.29 -5.51 9.45
N SER A 137 13.85 -6.40 10.26
CA SER A 137 14.75 -7.47 9.83
C SER A 137 14.57 -8.75 10.67
N LEU A 138 15.06 -9.89 10.17
CA LEU A 138 15.08 -11.15 10.92
C LEU A 138 15.88 -11.07 12.24
N SER A 139 16.75 -10.07 12.37
CA SER A 139 17.57 -9.82 13.55
C SER A 139 16.98 -8.79 14.52
N ASP A 140 15.83 -8.20 14.19
CA ASP A 140 15.20 -7.23 15.07
C ASP A 140 14.60 -7.95 16.28
N ALA A 141 14.63 -7.27 17.44
CA ALA A 141 14.01 -7.79 18.65
C ALA A 141 12.48 -7.86 18.48
N VAL A 142 11.90 -8.96 18.93
CA VAL A 142 10.44 -9.17 19.02
C VAL A 142 9.92 -8.69 20.36
#